data_AF-A0A383B351-F1
#
_entry.id   AF-A0A383B351-F1
#
_cell.length_a   1.000
_cell.length_b   1.000
_cell.length_c   1.000
_cell.angle_alpha   90.00
_cell.angle_beta   90.00
_cell.angle_gamma   90.00
#
_symmetry.space_group_name_H-M   'P 1'
#
loop_
_entity.id
_entity.type
_entity.pdbx_description
1 polymer ?
#
loop_
_entity_poly.entity_id
_entity_poly.type
_entity_poly.pdbx_seq_one_letter_code
_entity_poly.pdbx_strand_id
1 'polypeptide(L)'
;MAMVNMVQIEPFVDMTNLLNRPEELRQRGEEDGCLFFSGLLAPKKVNNVRSKILSVCDKHGWIKEGSDYTEGMANTEILVREEADPKWQAFYNDLQKVRDFHNLALDEGLIHVFEVLFGESVLPHSRNICRVVFPDSASHSTPPHQDNFYIGGSEETWTAWIPCGDCPVKLGGLAVAKGSHKRGNLRVKEAVGPGGRQVDVEDQQVWIGGDYTCG
;
A
#
# COMPACT_ATOMS: atom_id res chain seq x y z
N MET A 1 -20.95 -4.13 0.73
CA MET A 1 -19.71 -3.76 -0.02
C MET A 1 -18.84 -2.99 0.95
N ALA A 2 -17.54 -3.30 1.00
CA ALA A 2 -16.60 -2.78 1.99
C ALA A 2 -16.32 -1.28 1.77
N MET A 3 -17.30 -0.43 2.09
CA MET A 3 -17.07 0.97 2.37
C MET A 3 -17.29 1.13 3.86
N VAL A 4 -16.20 1.11 4.62
CA VAL A 4 -16.28 1.64 5.98
C VAL A 4 -16.61 3.11 5.85
N ASN A 5 -17.65 3.52 6.57
CA ASN A 5 -17.98 4.93 6.65
C ASN A 5 -16.91 5.62 7.48
N MET A 6 -15.92 6.21 6.83
CA MET A 6 -14.87 6.98 7.47
C MET A 6 -15.43 8.36 7.83
N VAL A 7 -16.10 8.44 8.98
CA VAL A 7 -16.76 9.67 9.45
C VAL A 7 -15.75 10.80 9.70
N GLN A 8 -14.53 10.45 10.08
CA GLN A 8 -13.46 11.39 10.37
C GLN A 8 -12.16 10.96 9.68
N ILE A 9 -11.61 11.84 8.84
CA ILE A 9 -10.32 11.64 8.17
C ILE A 9 -9.44 12.85 8.46
N GLU A 10 -8.31 12.62 9.12
CA GLU A 10 -7.23 13.60 9.28
C GLU A 10 -6.27 13.50 8.08
N PRO A 11 -5.74 14.64 7.59
CA PRO A 11 -4.76 14.63 6.52
C PRO A 11 -3.42 14.04 7.00
N PHE A 12 -2.61 13.57 6.05
CA PHE A 12 -1.23 13.22 6.35
C PHE A 12 -0.43 14.41 6.90
N VAL A 13 0.42 14.12 7.86
CA VAL A 13 1.43 15.05 8.38
C VAL A 13 2.80 14.49 7.99
N ASP A 14 3.57 15.26 7.22
CA ASP A 14 4.89 14.85 6.77
C ASP A 14 5.89 14.83 7.94
N MET A 15 6.45 13.65 8.21
CA MET A 15 7.38 13.37 9.29
C MET A 15 8.83 13.26 8.80
N THR A 16 9.13 13.66 7.55
CA THR A 16 10.50 13.62 7.01
C THR A 16 11.49 14.42 7.87
N ASN A 17 11.04 15.51 8.49
CA ASN A 17 11.84 16.30 9.43
C ASN A 17 12.06 15.64 10.81
N LEU A 18 11.50 14.46 11.08
CA LEU A 18 11.70 13.69 12.31
C LEU A 18 12.77 12.60 12.16
N LEU A 19 13.30 12.38 10.96
CA LEU A 19 14.38 11.40 10.75
C LEU A 19 15.67 11.74 11.51
N ASN A 20 15.87 13.01 11.88
CA ASN A 20 16.96 13.45 12.76
C ASN A 20 16.55 13.58 14.25
N ARG A 21 15.32 13.19 14.60
CA ARG A 21 14.73 13.26 15.95
C ARG A 21 14.08 11.91 16.30
N PRO A 22 14.89 10.85 16.49
CA PRO A 22 14.40 9.47 16.62
C PRO A 22 13.42 9.27 17.78
N GLU A 23 13.59 9.98 18.89
CA GLU A 23 12.66 9.90 20.03
C GLU A 23 11.27 10.44 19.67
N GLU A 24 11.21 11.60 19.01
CA GLU A 24 9.94 12.17 18.54
C GLU A 24 9.32 11.27 17.46
N LEU A 25 10.10 10.72 16.53
CA LEU A 25 9.60 9.81 15.50
C LEU A 25 8.95 8.56 16.13
N ARG A 26 9.61 7.93 17.11
CA ARG A 26 9.06 6.78 17.84
C ARG A 26 7.79 7.15 18.60
N GLN A 27 7.78 8.30 19.28
CA GLN A 27 6.59 8.77 19.97
C GLN A 27 5.40 8.90 19.02
N ARG A 28 5.59 9.44 17.81
CA ARG A 28 4.51 9.52 16.80
C ARG A 28 4.09 8.15 16.30
N GLY A 29 5.03 7.24 16.07
CA GLY A 29 4.73 5.85 15.70
C GLY A 29 3.90 5.13 16.78
N GLU A 30 4.25 5.30 18.05
CA GLU A 30 3.51 4.77 19.19
C GLU A 30 2.13 5.41 19.32
N GLU A 31 2.01 6.74 19.14
CA GLU A 31 0.76 7.48 19.23
C GLU A 31 -0.25 7.05 18.16
N ASP A 32 0.17 7.12 16.89
CA ASP A 32 -0.72 7.09 15.73
C ASP A 32 -0.72 5.75 14.99
N GLY A 33 0.34 4.93 15.17
CA GLY A 33 0.49 3.65 14.45
C GLY A 33 0.75 3.82 12.95
N CYS A 34 1.07 5.03 12.51
CA CYS A 34 1.30 5.39 11.13
C CYS A 34 2.28 6.55 11.06
N LEU A 35 3.20 6.50 10.09
CA LEU A 35 4.16 7.56 9.79
C LEU A 35 4.10 7.84 8.30
N PHE A 36 4.08 9.12 7.92
CA PHE A 36 4.02 9.55 6.53
C PHE A 36 5.28 10.34 6.17
N PHE A 37 5.86 10.03 5.02
CA PHE A 37 7.08 10.68 4.51
C PHE A 37 6.87 11.07 3.06
N SER A 38 6.86 12.38 2.79
CA SER A 38 6.71 12.92 1.44
C SER A 38 8.08 13.11 0.78
N GLY A 39 8.23 12.70 -0.47
CA GLY A 39 9.49 12.85 -1.22
C GLY A 39 10.63 11.99 -0.68
N LEU A 40 10.34 10.95 0.10
CA LEU A 40 11.34 10.04 0.66
C LEU A 40 12.04 9.27 -0.45
N LEU A 41 11.26 8.78 -1.42
CA LEU A 41 11.79 8.02 -2.54
C LEU A 41 11.94 8.93 -3.75
N ALA A 42 13.06 8.79 -4.48
CA ALA A 42 13.22 9.54 -5.72
C ALA A 42 12.08 9.18 -6.71
N PRO A 43 11.29 10.16 -7.21
CA PRO A 43 10.14 9.88 -8.09
C PRO A 43 10.53 9.06 -9.33
N LYS A 44 11.77 9.22 -9.81
CA LYS A 44 12.32 8.44 -10.92
C LYS A 44 12.40 6.93 -10.60
N LYS A 45 12.77 6.54 -9.38
CA LYS A 45 12.85 5.13 -8.97
C LYS A 45 11.44 4.52 -8.91
N VAL A 46 10.49 5.24 -8.31
CA VAL A 46 9.08 4.84 -8.21
C VAL A 46 8.45 4.72 -9.60
N ASN A 47 8.62 5.72 -10.46
CA ASN A 47 8.08 5.72 -11.82
C ASN A 47 8.72 4.63 -12.71
N ASN A 48 9.98 4.27 -12.49
CA ASN A 48 10.59 3.12 -13.17
C ASN A 48 9.87 1.82 -12.79
N VAL A 49 9.60 1.58 -11.49
CA VAL A 49 8.81 0.43 -11.05
C VAL A 49 7.41 0.46 -11.64
N ARG A 50 6.72 1.61 -11.60
CA ARG A 50 5.40 1.80 -12.23
C ARG A 50 5.42 1.40 -13.71
N SER A 51 6.40 1.87 -14.47
CA SER A 51 6.56 1.52 -15.89
C SER A 51 6.74 0.02 -16.09
N LYS A 52 7.54 -0.66 -15.26
CA LYS A 52 7.71 -2.12 -15.34
C LYS A 52 6.40 -2.86 -15.01
N ILE A 53 5.66 -2.43 -14.00
CA ILE A 53 4.34 -3.01 -13.66
C ILE A 53 3.39 -2.85 -14.85
N LEU A 54 3.30 -1.65 -15.42
CA LEU A 54 2.43 -1.36 -16.56
C LEU A 54 2.83 -2.12 -17.83
N SER A 55 4.12 -2.38 -18.03
CA SER A 55 4.58 -3.26 -19.12
C SER A 55 4.09 -4.70 -18.95
N VAL A 56 4.00 -5.20 -17.71
CA VAL A 56 3.38 -6.51 -17.43
C VAL A 56 1.87 -6.43 -17.67
N CYS A 57 1.19 -5.36 -17.23
CA CYS A 57 -0.24 -5.16 -17.53
C CYS A 57 -0.52 -5.18 -19.04
N ASP A 58 0.33 -4.50 -19.83
CA ASP A 58 0.23 -4.44 -21.29
C ASP A 58 0.40 -5.83 -21.94
N LYS A 59 1.43 -6.58 -21.51
CA LYS A 59 1.64 -7.98 -21.94
C LYS A 59 0.41 -8.87 -21.70
N HIS A 60 -0.34 -8.58 -20.64
CA HIS A 60 -1.56 -9.31 -20.27
C HIS A 60 -2.85 -8.71 -20.87
N GLY A 61 -2.74 -7.68 -21.72
CA GLY A 61 -3.84 -7.06 -22.45
C GLY A 61 -4.71 -6.12 -21.61
N TRP A 62 -4.21 -5.66 -20.45
CA TRP A 62 -4.96 -4.85 -19.49
C TRP A 62 -4.86 -3.35 -19.75
N ILE A 63 -3.98 -2.95 -20.69
CA ILE A 63 -3.82 -1.59 -21.16
C ILE A 63 -4.68 -1.37 -22.41
N LYS A 64 -5.20 -0.17 -22.57
CA LYS A 64 -5.99 0.24 -23.74
C LYS A 64 -5.17 0.09 -25.02
N GLU A 65 -5.68 -0.66 -25.99
CA GLU A 65 -5.01 -0.88 -27.27
C GLU A 65 -4.65 0.45 -27.98
N GLY A 66 -3.43 0.52 -28.51
CA GLY A 66 -2.92 1.68 -29.23
C GLY A 66 -2.50 2.87 -28.34
N SER A 67 -2.62 2.75 -27.02
CA SER A 67 -2.06 3.74 -26.07
C SER A 67 -0.60 3.41 -25.70
N ASP A 68 0.14 4.41 -25.22
CA ASP A 68 1.41 4.15 -24.55
C ASP A 68 1.11 3.53 -23.17
N TYR A 69 1.61 2.31 -22.93
CA TYR A 69 1.38 1.62 -21.66
C TYR A 69 1.84 2.42 -20.44
N THR A 70 2.81 3.32 -20.61
CA THR A 70 3.29 4.18 -19.52
C THR A 70 2.26 5.21 -19.08
N GLU A 71 1.23 5.50 -19.88
CA GLU A 71 0.11 6.34 -19.43
C GLU A 71 -0.76 5.59 -18.40
N GLY A 72 -0.79 4.26 -18.44
CA GLY A 72 -1.58 3.43 -17.53
C GLY A 72 -3.08 3.50 -17.81
N MET A 73 -3.47 3.75 -19.06
CA MET A 73 -4.87 3.72 -19.48
C MET A 73 -5.37 2.27 -19.47
N ALA A 74 -6.29 1.94 -18.57
CA ALA A 74 -6.85 0.60 -18.48
C ALA A 74 -7.73 0.26 -19.71
N ASN A 75 -7.71 -1.01 -20.11
CA ASN A 75 -8.69 -1.58 -21.02
C ASN A 75 -10.02 -1.78 -20.30
N THR A 76 -11.01 -0.94 -20.59
CA THR A 76 -12.32 -0.93 -19.91
C THR A 76 -13.21 -2.12 -20.24
N GLU A 77 -12.88 -2.91 -21.28
CA GLU A 77 -13.61 -4.12 -21.66
C GLU A 77 -13.20 -5.34 -20.80
N ILE A 78 -12.22 -5.18 -19.92
CA ILE A 78 -11.68 -6.25 -19.08
C ILE A 78 -11.77 -5.83 -17.61
N LEU A 79 -12.26 -6.76 -16.79
CA LEU A 79 -12.15 -6.68 -15.34
C LEU A 79 -11.56 -7.99 -14.83
N VAL A 80 -10.37 -7.93 -14.22
CA VAL A 80 -9.71 -9.08 -13.60
C VAL A 80 -9.84 -8.96 -12.08
N ARG A 81 -10.31 -10.03 -11.42
CA ARG A 81 -10.42 -10.06 -9.95
C ARG A 81 -9.14 -10.58 -9.32
N GLU A 82 -8.69 -9.93 -8.25
CA GLU A 82 -7.52 -10.38 -7.48
C GLU A 82 -7.70 -11.81 -6.95
N GLU A 83 -6.58 -12.51 -6.75
CA GLU A 83 -6.44 -13.85 -6.14
C GLU A 83 -6.99 -15.02 -6.97
N ALA A 84 -8.31 -15.13 -7.12
CA ALA A 84 -8.95 -16.34 -7.63
C ALA A 84 -8.96 -16.44 -9.17
N ASP A 85 -8.79 -15.32 -9.87
CA ASP A 85 -8.82 -15.29 -11.34
C ASP A 85 -7.50 -15.87 -11.92
N PRO A 86 -7.55 -16.89 -12.79
CA PRO A 86 -6.35 -17.39 -13.46
C PRO A 86 -5.57 -16.33 -14.24
N LYS A 87 -6.24 -15.29 -14.76
CA LYS A 87 -5.58 -14.15 -15.42
C LYS A 87 -4.76 -13.34 -14.41
N TRP A 88 -5.30 -13.13 -13.20
CA TRP A 88 -4.57 -12.48 -12.12
C TRP A 88 -3.33 -13.28 -11.74
N GLN A 89 -3.47 -14.60 -11.56
CA GLN A 89 -2.35 -15.46 -11.20
C GLN A 89 -1.24 -15.46 -12.27
N ALA A 90 -1.61 -15.50 -13.54
CA ALA A 90 -0.66 -15.41 -14.65
C ALA A 90 0.09 -14.07 -14.65
N PHE A 91 -0.64 -12.96 -14.48
CA PHE A 91 -0.06 -11.62 -14.34
C PHE A 91 0.90 -11.55 -13.14
N TYR A 92 0.44 -11.98 -11.97
CA TYR A 92 1.19 -11.86 -10.72
C TYR A 92 2.48 -12.71 -10.75
N ASN A 93 2.44 -13.88 -11.39
CA ASN A 93 3.63 -14.70 -11.63
C ASN A 93 4.69 -13.99 -12.48
N ASP A 94 4.29 -13.20 -13.47
CA ASP A 94 5.23 -12.41 -14.26
C ASP A 94 5.70 -11.17 -13.52
N LEU A 95 4.82 -10.54 -12.75
CA LEU A 95 5.12 -9.39 -11.91
C LEU A 95 6.19 -9.70 -10.86
N GLN A 96 6.09 -10.86 -10.18
CA GLN A 96 7.07 -11.32 -9.19
C GLN A 96 8.45 -11.62 -9.78
N LYS A 97 8.62 -11.58 -11.11
CA LYS A 97 9.93 -11.69 -11.78
C LYS A 97 10.57 -10.31 -12.03
N VAL A 98 9.85 -9.21 -11.79
CA VAL A 98 10.34 -7.86 -12.01
C VAL A 98 11.33 -7.49 -10.90
N ARG A 99 12.63 -7.48 -11.24
CA ARG A 99 13.71 -7.19 -10.28
C ARG A 99 13.57 -5.80 -9.64
N ASP A 100 13.22 -4.78 -10.42
CA ASP A 100 13.07 -3.40 -9.92
C ASP A 100 11.99 -3.29 -8.83
N PHE A 101 10.91 -4.08 -8.92
CA PHE A 101 9.85 -4.12 -7.90
C PHE A 101 10.40 -4.62 -6.56
N HIS A 102 11.26 -5.63 -6.58
CA HIS A 102 11.92 -6.12 -5.37
C HIS A 102 13.03 -5.19 -4.88
N ASN A 103 13.76 -4.54 -5.80
CA ASN A 103 14.85 -3.64 -5.46
C ASN A 103 14.36 -2.35 -4.78
N LEU A 104 13.16 -1.85 -5.13
CA LEU A 104 12.60 -0.65 -4.49
C LEU A 104 12.31 -0.85 -2.99
N ALA A 105 11.92 -2.06 -2.58
CA ALA A 105 11.73 -2.40 -1.17
C ALA A 105 13.04 -2.39 -0.34
N LEU A 106 14.19 -2.32 -1.03
CA LEU A 106 15.52 -2.25 -0.44
C LEU A 106 16.14 -0.85 -0.61
N ASP A 107 15.36 0.17 -0.95
CA ASP A 107 15.86 1.53 -1.09
C ASP A 107 16.45 2.05 0.22
N GLU A 108 17.63 2.66 0.15
CA GLU A 108 18.36 3.15 1.33
C GLU A 108 17.55 4.14 2.16
N GLY A 109 16.70 4.97 1.55
CA GLY A 109 15.83 5.91 2.27
C GLY A 109 14.76 5.17 3.10
N LEU A 110 14.21 4.09 2.55
CA LEU A 110 13.23 3.26 3.25
C LEU A 110 13.87 2.48 4.40
N ILE A 111 15.03 1.87 4.15
CA ILE A 111 15.82 1.17 5.17
C ILE A 111 16.17 2.13 6.31
N HIS A 112 16.65 3.33 5.98
CA HIS A 112 17.02 4.33 6.96
C HIS A 112 15.86 4.75 7.87
N VAL A 113 14.65 4.93 7.32
CA VAL A 113 13.45 5.24 8.13
C VAL A 113 13.22 4.18 9.20
N PHE A 114 13.28 2.90 8.82
CA PHE A 114 13.06 1.81 9.78
C PHE A 114 14.22 1.65 10.76
N GLU A 115 15.47 1.89 10.34
CA GLU A 115 16.62 1.90 11.26
C GLU A 115 16.51 3.01 12.31
N VAL A 116 16.06 4.20 11.92
CA VAL A 116 15.81 5.31 12.86
C VAL A 116 14.66 4.98 13.81
N LEU A 117 13.58 4.40 13.26
CA LEU A 117 12.39 4.02 14.04
C LEU A 117 12.73 2.95 15.09
N PHE A 118 13.40 1.87 14.69
CA PHE A 118 13.72 0.75 15.57
C PHE A 118 14.97 1.00 16.43
N GLY A 119 15.86 1.89 16.00
CA GLY A 119 17.14 2.14 16.68
C GLY A 119 18.16 1.02 16.48
N GLU A 120 17.96 0.15 15.49
CA GLU A 120 18.79 -0.99 15.18
C GLU A 120 18.75 -1.33 13.67
N SER A 121 19.61 -2.24 13.23
CA SER A 121 19.60 -2.73 11.85
C SER A 121 18.32 -3.49 11.54
N VAL A 122 17.80 -3.33 10.32
CA VAL A 122 16.50 -3.87 9.93
C VAL A 122 16.63 -5.02 8.93
N LEU A 123 15.68 -5.96 9.01
CA LEU A 123 15.53 -7.04 8.04
C LEU A 123 14.24 -6.84 7.24
N PRO A 124 14.32 -6.42 5.96
CA PRO A 124 13.15 -6.30 5.11
C PRO A 124 12.50 -7.67 4.89
N HIS A 125 11.20 -7.75 5.12
CA HIS A 125 10.45 -8.96 4.79
C HIS A 125 10.49 -9.18 3.27
N SER A 126 10.81 -10.39 2.80
CA SER A 126 10.89 -10.70 1.36
C SER A 126 9.53 -10.74 0.64
N ARG A 127 8.43 -10.38 1.32
CA ARG A 127 7.06 -10.49 0.82
C ARG A 127 6.61 -9.11 0.35
N ASN A 128 6.97 -8.78 -0.89
CA ASN A 128 6.49 -7.58 -1.54
C ASN A 128 5.14 -7.88 -2.19
N ILE A 129 4.15 -7.05 -1.93
CA ILE A 129 2.79 -7.20 -2.45
C ILE A 129 2.51 -6.03 -3.39
N CYS A 130 2.14 -6.33 -4.64
CA CYS A 130 1.72 -5.31 -5.59
C CYS A 130 0.20 -5.34 -5.72
N ARG A 131 -0.42 -4.16 -5.64
CA ARG A 131 -1.86 -4.00 -5.89
C ARG A 131 -2.05 -3.27 -7.22
N VAL A 132 -2.76 -3.90 -8.14
CA VAL A 132 -3.20 -3.31 -9.41
C VAL A 132 -4.72 -3.36 -9.44
N VAL A 133 -5.35 -2.20 -9.41
CA VAL A 133 -6.80 -2.05 -9.30
C VAL A 133 -7.33 -1.45 -10.59
N PHE A 134 -8.34 -2.09 -11.18
CA PHE A 134 -9.01 -1.58 -12.38
C PHE A 134 -9.92 -0.38 -12.04
N PRO A 135 -10.12 0.58 -12.96
CA PRO A 135 -11.13 1.63 -12.79
C PRO A 135 -12.52 1.05 -12.48
N ASP A 136 -13.36 1.84 -11.82
CA ASP A 136 -14.76 1.51 -11.47
C ASP A 136 -14.95 0.19 -10.70
N SER A 137 -13.90 -0.28 -10.02
CA SER A 137 -13.90 -1.53 -9.23
C SER A 137 -13.88 -1.30 -7.72
N ALA A 138 -14.28 -0.11 -7.24
CA ALA A 138 -14.22 0.28 -5.82
C ALA A 138 -14.93 -0.71 -4.86
N SER A 139 -15.92 -1.46 -5.35
CA SER A 139 -16.58 -2.55 -4.64
C SER A 139 -15.67 -3.71 -4.23
N HIS A 140 -14.50 -3.78 -4.84
CA HIS A 140 -13.45 -4.78 -4.64
C HIS A 140 -12.21 -4.17 -3.97
N SER A 141 -12.34 -3.00 -3.33
CA SER A 141 -11.29 -2.45 -2.49
C SER A 141 -11.04 -3.35 -1.26
N THR A 142 -9.82 -3.28 -0.73
CA THR A 142 -9.45 -4.04 0.46
C THR A 142 -10.23 -3.51 1.68
N PRO A 143 -10.97 -4.37 2.39
CA PRO A 143 -11.64 -3.95 3.63
C PRO A 143 -10.62 -3.64 4.74
N PRO A 144 -11.03 -3.02 5.85
CA PRO A 144 -10.16 -2.86 7.01
C PRO A 144 -9.66 -4.22 7.49
N HIS A 145 -8.35 -4.32 7.69
CA HIS A 145 -7.68 -5.53 8.14
C HIS A 145 -6.38 -5.16 8.87
N GLN A 146 -5.74 -6.16 9.46
CA GLN A 146 -4.39 -6.07 10.00
C GLN A 146 -3.49 -7.01 9.20
N ASP A 147 -2.38 -6.50 8.69
CA ASP A 147 -1.44 -7.24 7.84
C ASP A 147 -0.92 -8.52 8.52
N ASN A 148 -0.72 -8.48 9.84
CA ASN A 148 -0.22 -9.62 10.62
C ASN A 148 -1.04 -10.90 10.40
N PHE A 149 -2.36 -10.80 10.19
CA PHE A 149 -3.21 -11.96 9.93
C PHE A 149 -2.81 -12.72 8.64
N TYR A 150 -2.38 -12.00 7.60
CA TYR A 150 -2.03 -12.59 6.30
C TYR A 150 -0.54 -12.85 6.14
N ILE A 151 0.30 -11.94 6.64
CA ILE A 151 1.74 -11.98 6.47
C ILE A 151 2.40 -12.85 7.55
N GLY A 152 1.86 -12.80 8.78
CA GLY A 152 2.46 -13.42 9.96
C GLY A 152 3.78 -12.75 10.37
N GLY A 153 4.57 -13.46 11.17
CA GLY A 153 5.83 -12.96 11.71
C GLY A 153 5.66 -12.25 13.04
N SER A 154 6.44 -11.19 13.27
CA SER A 154 6.38 -10.40 14.50
C SER A 154 5.15 -9.50 14.51
N GLU A 155 4.54 -9.30 15.69
CA GLU A 155 3.52 -8.26 15.91
C GLU A 155 4.13 -6.84 15.81
N GLU A 156 5.45 -6.72 15.91
CA GLU A 156 6.22 -5.49 15.74
C GLU A 156 6.61 -5.20 14.27
N THR A 157 6.06 -5.95 13.31
CA THR A 157 6.35 -5.74 11.88
C THR A 157 5.65 -4.50 11.36
N TRP A 158 6.40 -3.61 10.70
CA TRP A 158 5.84 -2.44 10.01
C TRP A 158 5.73 -2.66 8.50
N THR A 159 4.65 -2.16 7.91
CA THR A 159 4.42 -2.19 6.46
C THR A 159 4.72 -0.82 5.85
N ALA A 160 5.50 -0.81 4.77
CA ALA A 160 5.66 0.36 3.91
C ALA A 160 4.69 0.27 2.72
N TRP A 161 3.82 1.28 2.57
CA TRP A 161 2.97 1.43 1.40
C TRP A 161 3.53 2.54 0.50
N ILE A 162 3.77 2.23 -0.77
CA ILE A 162 4.38 3.15 -1.73
C ILE A 162 3.43 3.31 -2.92
N PRO A 163 2.95 4.54 -3.23
CA PRO A 163 2.15 4.77 -4.42
C PRO A 163 3.02 4.62 -5.67
N CYS A 164 2.58 3.84 -6.65
CA CYS A 164 3.25 3.74 -7.95
C CYS A 164 2.83 4.90 -8.86
N GLY A 165 3.27 6.12 -8.54
CA GLY A 165 2.85 7.37 -9.19
C GLY A 165 2.02 8.26 -8.25
N ASP A 166 1.51 9.38 -8.76
CA ASP A 166 0.58 10.20 -7.98
C ASP A 166 -0.73 9.44 -7.75
N CYS A 167 -1.23 9.45 -6.53
CA CYS A 167 -2.44 8.74 -6.13
C CYS A 167 -3.38 9.69 -5.38
N PRO A 168 -4.18 10.50 -6.10
CA PRO A 168 -5.21 11.30 -5.46
C PRO A 168 -6.31 10.41 -4.87
N VAL A 169 -7.02 10.89 -3.86
CA VAL A 169 -8.08 10.13 -3.13
C VAL A 169 -9.10 9.50 -4.08
N LYS A 170 -9.43 10.16 -5.20
CA LYS A 170 -10.35 9.64 -6.22
C LYS A 170 -9.92 8.32 -6.86
N LEU A 171 -8.64 7.95 -6.78
CA LEU A 171 -8.09 6.69 -7.29
C LEU A 171 -8.00 5.59 -6.22
N GLY A 172 -8.40 5.85 -4.97
CA GLY A 172 -8.45 4.84 -3.90
C GLY A 172 -7.11 4.53 -3.26
N GLY A 173 -6.43 5.54 -2.72
CA GLY A 173 -5.20 5.37 -1.91
C GLY A 173 -5.42 4.63 -0.59
N LEU A 174 -4.37 4.53 0.23
CA LEU A 174 -4.45 3.90 1.55
C LEU A 174 -4.94 4.90 2.62
N ALA A 175 -5.86 4.44 3.48
CA ALA A 175 -6.23 5.09 4.73
C ALA A 175 -5.93 4.16 5.91
N VAL A 176 -5.47 4.71 7.03
CA VAL A 176 -5.07 3.96 8.22
C VAL A 176 -5.92 4.39 9.42
N ALA A 177 -6.45 3.43 10.17
CA ALA A 177 -7.20 3.70 11.40
C ALA A 177 -6.22 4.12 12.53
N LYS A 178 -6.17 5.42 12.81
CA LYS A 178 -5.24 6.04 13.76
C LYS A 178 -5.29 5.39 15.14
N GLY A 179 -4.14 4.97 15.65
CA GLY A 179 -4.01 4.38 16.99
C GLY A 179 -4.65 2.99 17.16
N SER A 180 -5.22 2.41 16.10
CA SER A 180 -5.93 1.12 16.18
C SER A 180 -4.99 -0.06 16.48
N HIS A 181 -3.69 0.07 16.23
CA HIS A 181 -2.66 -0.91 16.57
C HIS A 181 -2.57 -1.21 18.08
N LYS A 182 -2.96 -0.25 18.92
CA LYS A 182 -2.99 -0.39 20.40
C LYS A 182 -4.02 -1.40 20.92
N ARG A 183 -4.91 -1.88 20.04
CA ARG A 183 -5.98 -2.83 20.37
C ARG A 183 -5.54 -4.29 20.20
N GLY A 184 -4.28 -4.53 19.84
CA GLY A 184 -3.75 -5.86 19.55
C GLY A 184 -4.40 -6.49 18.32
N ASN A 185 -4.34 -7.81 18.21
CA ASN A 185 -4.95 -8.55 17.10
C ASN A 185 -6.48 -8.60 17.25
N LEU A 186 -7.18 -7.95 16.33
CA LEU A 186 -8.63 -7.88 16.27
C LEU A 186 -9.22 -9.17 15.71
N ARG A 187 -10.48 -9.46 16.11
CA ARG A 187 -11.21 -10.60 15.59
C ARG A 187 -11.52 -10.42 14.10
N VAL A 188 -11.14 -11.41 13.31
CA VAL A 188 -11.32 -11.44 11.87
C VAL A 188 -12.66 -12.08 11.48
N LYS A 189 -13.34 -11.54 10.47
CA LYS A 189 -14.58 -12.06 9.88
C LYS A 189 -14.55 -12.03 8.35
N GLU A 190 -15.45 -12.78 7.72
CA GLU A 190 -15.55 -12.81 6.25
C GLU A 190 -15.99 -11.47 5.66
N ALA A 191 -15.43 -11.15 4.50
CA ALA A 191 -15.70 -9.93 3.76
C ALA A 191 -15.50 -10.12 2.26
N VAL A 192 -16.06 -9.19 1.48
CA VAL A 192 -15.79 -9.09 0.04
C VAL A 192 -14.64 -8.12 -0.18
N GLY A 193 -13.64 -8.53 -0.96
CA GLY A 193 -12.43 -7.77 -1.29
C GLY A 193 -11.17 -8.64 -1.19
N PRO A 194 -10.00 -8.12 -1.59
CA PRO A 194 -8.71 -8.80 -1.44
C PRO A 194 -8.52 -9.33 -0.02
N GLY A 195 -7.99 -10.56 0.12
CA GLY A 195 -7.82 -11.28 1.38
C GLY A 195 -9.09 -11.94 1.94
N GLY A 196 -10.29 -11.58 1.46
CA GLY A 196 -11.56 -12.20 1.85
C GLY A 196 -11.96 -12.05 3.32
N ARG A 197 -11.22 -11.25 4.09
CA ARG A 197 -11.48 -11.00 5.51
C ARG A 197 -11.39 -9.52 5.87
N GLN A 198 -12.09 -9.16 6.96
CA GLN A 198 -12.06 -7.82 7.55
C GLN A 198 -12.03 -7.89 9.08
N VAL A 199 -11.72 -6.76 9.71
CA VAL A 199 -11.88 -6.52 11.15
C VAL A 199 -12.92 -5.43 11.40
N ASP A 200 -13.49 -5.41 12.61
CA ASP A 200 -14.38 -4.34 13.05
C ASP A 200 -13.59 -3.13 13.53
N VAL A 201 -13.93 -1.98 12.95
CA VAL A 201 -13.38 -0.67 13.31
C VAL A 201 -14.49 0.13 13.98
N GLU A 202 -14.14 0.95 14.96
CA GLU A 202 -15.13 1.73 15.73
C GLU A 202 -15.83 2.78 14.85
N ASP A 203 -17.11 3.03 15.10
CA ASP A 203 -17.91 3.98 14.30
C ASP A 203 -17.34 5.41 14.32
N GLN A 204 -16.68 5.79 15.42
CA GLN A 204 -16.03 7.10 15.61
C GLN A 204 -14.52 7.03 15.39
N GLN A 205 -14.02 6.00 14.71
CA GLN A 205 -12.60 5.88 14.40
C GLN A 205 -12.14 7.07 13.56
N VAL A 206 -11.05 7.70 14.02
CA VAL A 206 -10.28 8.66 13.22
C VAL A 206 -9.39 7.90 12.25
N TRP A 207 -9.49 8.23 10.97
CA TRP A 207 -8.62 7.71 9.92
C TRP A 207 -7.57 8.75 9.55
N ILE A 208 -6.41 8.30 9.11
CA ILE A 208 -5.40 9.14 8.45
C ILE A 208 -5.42 8.77 6.98
N GLY A 209 -5.62 9.77 6.12
CA GLY A 209 -5.77 9.56 4.68
C GLY A 209 -5.71 10.87 3.90
N GLY A 210 -5.43 10.77 2.59
CA GLY A 210 -5.29 11.93 1.73
C GLY A 210 -4.71 11.59 0.37
N ASP A 211 -4.35 12.63 -0.37
CA ASP A 211 -3.64 12.48 -1.63
C ASP A 211 -2.20 12.06 -1.38
N TYR A 212 -1.68 11.19 -2.25
CA TYR A 212 -0.26 10.85 -2.30
C TYR A 212 0.38 11.43 -3.56
N THR A 213 1.61 11.92 -3.42
CA THR A 213 2.48 12.27 -4.54
C THR A 213 3.49 11.15 -4.78
N CYS A 214 3.96 11.03 -6.02
CA CYS A 214 5.02 10.09 -6.36
C CYS A 214 6.33 10.47 -5.68
N GLY A 215 6.81 9.61 -4.78
CA GLY A 215 8.05 9.81 -4.02
C GLY A 215 7.80 10.30 -2.62
#